data_AF-A0A450TXL1-F1
#
_entry.id   AF-A0A450TXL1-F1
#
_cell.length_a   1.000
_cell.length_b   1.000
_cell.length_c   1.000
_cell.angle_alpha   90.00
_cell.angle_beta   90.00
_cell.angle_gamma   90.00
#
_symmetry.space_group_name_H-M   'P 1'
#
loop_
_entity.id
_entity.type
_entity.pdbx_description
1 polymer ?
#
loop_
_entity_poly.entity_id
_entity_poly.type
_entity_poly.pdbx_seq_one_letter_code
_entity_poly.pdbx_strand_id
1 'polypeptide(L)'
;SLAKPPAVYEIELRERMIRLEEELKNQRELIKQGFDLMEKRFEVVDRRFEAMDKRFEAMDRRFEAMSAENNKRFEAMDRRFEAMSAENNKRFEAMDKRFEAMSVENNKRFEAMDKRFEAMSAENNKHFEAMDRRFEAMSAENNRRFEAMSAENNKRFGAMDKRFEAMSAENNKRFGAMDKRFEAMSAENNKRFGAMDKRFEAMSAESNKRFEAMNAENNRRFEALTKRIDRLMYWSLGITVGTGSLVVAALKVLL
;
A
#
# COMPACT_ATOMS: atom_id res chain seq x y z
N SER A 1 -50.45 156.71 -82.16
CA SER A 1 -51.27 157.10 -81.01
C SER A 1 -51.21 155.98 -79.98
N LEU A 2 -50.48 156.16 -78.90
CA LEU A 2 -50.47 155.26 -77.74
C LEU A 2 -50.97 156.09 -76.56
N ALA A 3 -52.28 156.03 -76.31
CA ALA A 3 -52.85 156.59 -75.10
C ALA A 3 -52.30 155.82 -73.89
N LYS A 4 -51.84 156.54 -72.86
CA LYS A 4 -51.41 155.95 -71.60
C LYS A 4 -52.56 155.11 -71.01
N PRO A 5 -52.31 153.87 -70.56
CA PRO A 5 -53.34 153.07 -69.92
C PRO A 5 -53.85 153.78 -68.64
N PRO A 6 -55.13 153.63 -68.28
CA PRO A 6 -55.71 154.31 -67.12
C PRO A 6 -55.01 153.84 -65.83
N ALA A 7 -54.73 154.79 -64.92
CA ALA A 7 -53.94 154.59 -63.69
C ALA A 7 -54.39 153.40 -62.81
N VAL A 8 -55.63 152.94 -62.95
CA VAL A 8 -56.20 151.75 -62.28
C VAL A 8 -55.47 150.46 -62.67
N TYR A 9 -55.07 150.30 -63.94
CA TYR A 9 -54.32 149.12 -64.40
C TYR A 9 -52.88 149.09 -63.84
N GLU A 10 -52.26 150.26 -63.67
CA GLU A 10 -50.92 150.37 -63.07
C GLU A 10 -50.93 150.00 -61.58
N ILE A 11 -52.01 150.31 -60.86
CA ILE A 11 -52.20 149.96 -59.45
C ILE A 11 -52.41 148.43 -59.30
N GLU A 12 -53.29 147.83 -60.10
CA GLU A 12 -53.57 146.39 -60.02
C GLU A 12 -52.34 145.54 -60.39
N LEU A 13 -51.55 145.97 -61.38
CA LEU A 13 -50.28 145.31 -61.72
C LEU A 13 -49.25 145.41 -60.60
N ARG A 14 -49.15 146.56 -59.92
CA ARG A 14 -48.28 146.71 -58.73
C ARG A 14 -48.74 145.84 -57.58
N GLU A 15 -50.03 145.71 -57.32
CA GLU A 15 -50.56 144.83 -56.27
C GLU A 15 -50.33 143.34 -56.57
N ARG A 16 -50.45 142.91 -57.83
CA ARG A 16 -50.09 141.54 -58.24
C ARG A 16 -48.59 141.31 -58.15
N MET A 17 -47.77 142.31 -58.50
CA MET A 17 -46.31 142.25 -58.38
C MET A 17 -45.88 142.14 -56.92
N ILE A 18 -46.46 142.94 -56.01
CA ILE A 18 -46.20 142.85 -54.57
C ILE A 18 -46.59 141.47 -54.02
N ARG A 19 -47.78 140.95 -54.38
CA ARG A 19 -48.19 139.60 -53.97
C ARG A 19 -47.26 138.50 -54.51
N LEU A 20 -46.78 138.65 -55.75
CA LEU A 20 -45.85 137.71 -56.35
C LEU A 20 -44.45 137.78 -55.69
N GLU A 21 -43.98 138.98 -55.36
CA GLU A 21 -42.74 139.19 -54.60
C GLU A 21 -42.83 138.61 -53.18
N GLU A 22 -43.98 138.78 -52.52
CA GLU A 22 -44.26 138.16 -51.22
C GLU A 22 -44.31 136.64 -51.31
N GLU A 23 -44.97 136.07 -52.34
CA GLU A 23 -45.03 134.62 -52.55
C GLU A 23 -43.64 134.03 -52.90
N LEU A 24 -42.85 134.70 -53.75
CA LEU A 24 -41.47 134.31 -54.03
C LEU A 24 -40.60 134.38 -52.78
N LYS A 25 -40.81 135.38 -51.92
CA LYS A 25 -40.11 135.48 -50.62
C LYS A 25 -40.53 134.35 -49.68
N ASN A 26 -41.83 134.02 -49.62
CA ASN A 26 -42.35 132.90 -48.83
C ASN A 26 -41.80 131.56 -49.34
N GLN A 27 -41.78 131.33 -50.65
CA GLN A 27 -41.19 130.13 -51.26
C GLN A 27 -39.69 130.04 -50.98
N ARG A 28 -38.93 131.13 -51.11
CA ARG A 28 -37.51 131.16 -50.76
C ARG A 28 -37.28 130.81 -49.30
N GLU A 29 -38.14 131.27 -48.39
CA GLU A 29 -38.05 130.96 -46.97
C GLU A 29 -38.39 129.48 -46.68
N LEU A 30 -39.44 128.93 -47.31
CA LEU A 30 -39.76 127.50 -47.21
C LEU A 30 -38.65 126.61 -47.78
N ILE A 31 -38.03 127.02 -48.89
CA ILE A 31 -36.88 126.32 -49.48
C ILE A 31 -35.71 126.35 -48.50
N LYS A 32 -35.41 127.50 -47.89
CA LYS A 32 -34.36 127.63 -46.87
C LYS A 32 -34.62 126.72 -45.66
N GLN A 33 -35.83 126.73 -45.13
CA GLN A 33 -36.23 125.83 -44.04
C GLN A 33 -36.13 124.35 -44.43
N GLY A 34 -36.47 124.02 -45.68
CA GLY A 34 -36.30 122.68 -46.23
C GLY A 34 -34.83 122.24 -46.28
N PHE A 35 -33.92 123.13 -46.71
CA PHE A 35 -32.48 122.89 -46.68
C PHE A 35 -31.95 122.75 -45.25
N ASP A 36 -32.35 123.62 -44.32
CA ASP A 36 -31.94 123.54 -42.91
C ASP A 36 -32.41 122.23 -42.26
N LEU A 37 -33.62 121.75 -42.59
CA LEU A 37 -34.13 120.47 -42.12
C LEU A 37 -33.37 119.29 -42.74
N MET A 38 -33.00 119.40 -44.02
CA MET A 38 -32.20 118.40 -44.72
C MET A 38 -30.79 118.30 -44.14
N GLU A 39 -30.13 119.43 -43.87
CA GLU A 39 -28.81 119.48 -43.22
C GLU A 39 -28.84 118.81 -41.85
N LYS A 40 -29.84 119.12 -41.01
CA LYS A 40 -30.04 118.44 -39.72
C LYS A 40 -30.25 116.93 -39.87
N ARG A 41 -30.97 116.48 -40.90
CA ARG A 41 -31.16 115.05 -41.18
C ARG A 41 -29.85 114.39 -41.59
N PHE A 42 -29.05 115.05 -42.43
CA PHE A 42 -27.73 114.55 -42.82
C PHE A 42 -26.80 114.44 -41.62
N GLU A 43 -26.74 115.43 -40.73
CA GLU A 43 -25.96 115.34 -39.50
C GLU A 43 -26.36 114.15 -38.61
N VAL A 44 -27.67 113.87 -38.49
CA VAL A 44 -28.16 112.71 -37.74
C VAL A 44 -27.78 111.39 -38.42
N VAL A 45 -27.79 111.35 -39.75
CA VAL A 45 -27.36 110.18 -40.54
C VAL A 45 -25.86 109.94 -40.38
N ASP A 46 -25.03 110.98 -40.47
CA ASP A 46 -23.58 110.87 -40.28
C ASP A 46 -23.24 110.35 -38.89
N ARG A 47 -23.87 110.90 -37.83
CA ARG A 47 -23.71 110.39 -36.46
C ARG A 47 -24.13 108.93 -36.32
N ARG A 48 -25.16 108.48 -37.06
CA ARG A 48 -25.58 107.07 -37.06
C ARG A 48 -24.56 106.18 -37.75
N PHE A 49 -23.97 106.62 -38.86
CA PHE A 49 -22.89 105.90 -39.53
C PHE A 49 -21.65 105.79 -38.64
N GLU A 50 -21.20 106.88 -38.02
CA GLU A 50 -20.08 106.83 -37.08
C GLU A 50 -20.35 105.88 -35.90
N ALA A 51 -21.58 105.87 -35.38
CA ALA A 51 -21.97 104.94 -34.31
C ALA A 51 -22.02 103.49 -34.79
N MET A 52 -22.35 103.25 -36.06
CA MET A 52 -22.36 101.93 -36.68
C MET A 52 -20.93 101.42 -36.91
N ASP A 53 -20.03 102.25 -37.42
CA ASP A 53 -18.62 101.92 -37.62
C ASP A 53 -17.95 101.53 -36.31
N LYS A 54 -18.17 102.32 -35.23
CA LYS A 54 -17.68 101.97 -33.89
C LYS A 54 -18.22 100.62 -33.38
N ARG A 55 -19.46 100.28 -33.72
CA ARG A 55 -20.04 98.97 -33.35
C ARG A 55 -19.43 97.83 -34.15
N PHE A 56 -19.15 98.03 -35.44
CA PHE A 56 -18.47 97.05 -36.27
C PHE A 56 -17.04 96.81 -35.79
N GLU A 57 -16.26 97.86 -35.52
CA GLU A 57 -14.91 97.71 -34.95
C GLU A 57 -14.93 96.96 -33.62
N ALA A 58 -15.92 97.24 -32.76
CA ALA A 58 -16.06 96.53 -31.48
C ALA A 58 -16.44 95.05 -31.68
N MET A 59 -17.21 94.73 -32.73
CA MET A 59 -17.55 93.36 -33.09
C MET A 59 -16.33 92.61 -33.62
N ASP A 60 -15.55 93.23 -34.50
CA ASP A 60 -14.32 92.64 -35.06
C ASP A 60 -13.32 92.31 -33.96
N ARG A 61 -13.07 93.24 -33.04
CA ARG A 61 -12.19 92.99 -31.88
C ARG A 61 -12.68 91.83 -31.00
N ARG A 62 -14.00 91.70 -30.81
CA ARG A 62 -14.58 90.57 -30.06
C ARG A 62 -14.39 89.25 -30.79
N PHE A 63 -14.57 89.26 -32.11
CA PHE A 63 -14.36 88.08 -32.95
C PHE A 63 -12.89 87.63 -32.94
N GLU A 64 -11.96 88.57 -33.10
CA GLU A 64 -10.52 88.28 -33.02
C GLU A 64 -10.12 87.71 -31.66
N ALA A 65 -10.62 88.32 -30.57
CA ALA A 65 -10.36 87.84 -29.22
C ALA A 65 -10.93 86.42 -28.99
N MET A 66 -12.15 86.16 -29.47
CA MET A 66 -12.79 84.85 -29.36
C MET A 66 -12.04 83.79 -30.18
N SER A 67 -11.65 84.09 -31.41
CA SER A 67 -10.85 83.18 -32.25
C SER A 67 -9.48 82.90 -31.64
N ALA A 68 -8.82 83.90 -31.10
CA ALA A 68 -7.53 83.72 -30.42
C ALA A 68 -7.65 82.86 -29.15
N GLU A 69 -8.71 83.04 -28.35
CA GLU A 69 -8.98 82.20 -27.19
C GLU A 69 -9.29 80.75 -27.60
N ASN A 70 -10.13 80.57 -28.61
CA ASN A 70 -10.48 79.24 -29.12
C ASN A 70 -9.25 78.50 -29.63
N ASN A 71 -8.39 79.14 -30.42
CA ASN A 71 -7.14 78.52 -30.89
C ASN A 71 -6.25 78.09 -29.72
N LYS A 72 -6.08 78.94 -28.70
CA LYS A 72 -5.33 78.57 -27.48
C LYS A 72 -5.94 77.38 -26.75
N ARG A 73 -7.27 77.30 -26.68
CA ARG A 73 -7.98 76.16 -26.06
C ARG A 73 -7.78 74.87 -26.87
N PHE A 74 -7.83 74.93 -28.19
CA PHE A 74 -7.56 73.78 -29.06
C PHE A 74 -6.12 73.30 -28.91
N GLU A 75 -5.13 74.20 -28.99
CA GLU A 75 -3.72 73.82 -28.77
C GLU A 75 -3.45 73.22 -27.39
N ALA A 76 -4.17 73.66 -26.35
CA ALA A 76 -4.08 73.09 -25.02
C ALA A 76 -4.72 71.69 -24.95
N MET A 77 -5.80 71.46 -25.69
CA MET A 77 -6.45 70.17 -25.81
C MET A 77 -5.57 69.16 -26.56
N ASP A 78 -4.97 69.58 -27.67
CA ASP A 78 -4.05 68.76 -28.46
C ASP A 78 -2.85 68.32 -27.61
N ARG A 79 -2.22 69.26 -26.90
CA ARG A 79 -1.11 68.95 -25.98
C ARG A 79 -1.51 67.97 -24.89
N ARG A 80 -2.72 68.08 -24.34
CA ARG A 80 -3.24 67.12 -23.34
C ARG A 80 -3.45 65.74 -23.95
N PHE A 81 -3.96 65.67 -25.17
CA PHE A 81 -4.20 64.42 -25.87
C PHE A 81 -2.89 63.72 -26.24
N GLU A 82 -1.90 64.47 -26.72
CA GLU A 82 -0.55 63.96 -26.98
C GLU A 82 0.12 63.43 -25.70
N ALA A 83 0.04 64.18 -24.60
CA ALA A 83 0.60 63.76 -23.31
C ALA A 83 -0.07 62.49 -22.79
N MET A 84 -1.40 62.41 -22.88
CA MET A 84 -2.16 61.22 -22.46
C MET A 84 -1.82 60.00 -23.34
N SER A 85 -1.71 60.19 -24.65
CA SER A 85 -1.35 59.12 -25.59
C SER A 85 0.07 58.61 -25.33
N ALA A 86 1.01 59.52 -25.08
CA ALA A 86 2.39 59.16 -24.75
C ALA A 86 2.48 58.42 -23.40
N GLU A 87 1.70 58.84 -22.38
CA GLU A 87 1.63 58.12 -21.10
C GLU A 87 1.02 56.73 -21.27
N ASN A 88 -0.07 56.61 -22.04
CA ASN A 88 -0.71 55.33 -22.31
C ASN A 88 0.24 54.37 -23.03
N ASN A 89 0.95 54.82 -24.07
CA ASN A 89 1.95 53.99 -24.76
C ASN A 89 3.04 53.51 -23.79
N LYS A 90 3.57 54.39 -22.94
CA LYS A 90 4.56 53.99 -21.91
C LYS A 90 4.00 52.95 -20.94
N ARG A 91 2.73 53.09 -20.53
CA ARG A 91 2.05 52.12 -19.66
C ARG A 91 1.87 50.77 -20.34
N PHE A 92 1.51 50.75 -21.63
CA PHE A 92 1.40 49.53 -22.41
C PHE A 92 2.75 48.84 -22.58
N GLU A 93 3.80 49.57 -22.97
CA GLU A 93 5.15 49.01 -23.07
C GLU A 93 5.66 48.42 -21.73
N ALA A 94 5.34 49.07 -20.62
CA ALA A 94 5.67 48.55 -19.29
C ALA A 94 4.88 47.28 -18.94
N MET A 95 3.61 47.20 -19.37
CA MET A 95 2.77 46.01 -19.20
C MET A 95 3.30 44.84 -20.04
N ASP A 96 3.67 45.10 -21.30
CA ASP A 96 4.25 44.09 -22.20
C ASP A 96 5.54 43.52 -21.63
N LYS A 97 6.47 44.38 -21.18
CA LYS A 97 7.71 43.95 -20.51
C LYS A 97 7.44 43.11 -19.26
N ARG A 98 6.43 43.48 -18.46
CA ARG A 98 6.04 42.72 -17.27
C ARG A 98 5.46 41.36 -17.63
N PHE A 99 4.67 41.29 -18.71
CA PHE A 99 4.09 40.05 -19.19
C PHE A 99 5.14 39.11 -19.77
N GLU A 100 6.10 39.63 -20.54
CA GLU A 100 7.26 38.88 -21.03
C GLU A 100 8.10 38.34 -19.87
N ALA A 101 8.43 39.18 -18.89
CA ALA A 101 9.18 38.77 -17.71
C ALA A 101 8.47 37.66 -16.91
N MET A 102 7.16 37.81 -16.71
CA MET A 102 6.34 36.79 -16.04
C MET A 102 6.30 35.48 -16.82
N SER A 103 6.19 35.55 -18.15
CA SER A 103 6.17 34.36 -19.02
C SER A 103 7.50 33.61 -18.97
N VAL A 104 8.62 34.34 -19.01
CA VAL A 104 9.97 33.76 -18.86
C VAL A 104 10.16 33.14 -17.48
N GLU A 105 9.72 33.81 -16.41
CA GLU A 105 9.80 33.26 -15.05
C GLU A 105 8.96 31.98 -14.90
N ASN A 106 7.73 31.99 -15.43
CA ASN A 106 6.84 30.84 -15.40
C ASN A 106 7.45 29.65 -16.15
N ASN A 107 7.99 29.86 -17.36
CA ASN A 107 8.66 28.79 -18.10
C ASN A 107 9.85 28.21 -17.32
N LYS A 108 10.69 29.07 -16.71
CA LYS A 108 11.80 28.60 -15.85
C LYS A 108 11.30 27.79 -14.65
N ARG A 109 10.19 28.20 -14.03
CA ARG A 109 9.58 27.46 -12.92
C ARG A 109 9.04 26.11 -13.35
N PHE A 110 8.40 26.03 -14.52
CA PHE A 110 7.94 24.76 -15.09
C PHE A 110 9.10 23.83 -15.42
N GLU A 111 10.14 24.31 -16.09
CA GLU A 111 11.36 23.51 -16.36
C GLU A 111 12.01 22.99 -15.08
N ALA A 112 12.04 23.80 -14.02
CA ALA A 112 12.56 23.36 -12.72
C ALA A 112 11.68 22.30 -12.05
N MET A 113 10.35 22.40 -12.21
CA MET A 113 9.40 21.41 -11.71
C MET A 113 9.55 20.08 -12.46
N ASP A 114 9.69 20.12 -13.78
CA ASP A 114 9.90 18.93 -14.61
C ASP A 114 11.18 18.21 -14.21
N LYS A 115 12.30 18.93 -14.06
CA LYS A 115 13.56 18.35 -13.58
C LYS A 115 13.43 17.71 -12.20
N ARG A 116 12.67 18.34 -11.29
CA ARG A 116 12.44 17.79 -9.95
C ARG A 116 11.58 16.52 -10.01
N PHE A 117 10.59 16.48 -10.89
CA PHE A 117 9.73 15.33 -11.11
C PHE A 117 10.51 14.15 -11.73
N GLU A 118 11.37 14.41 -12.71
CA GLU A 118 12.28 13.42 -13.29
C GLU A 118 13.23 12.85 -12.22
N ALA A 119 13.85 13.72 -11.42
CA ALA A 119 14.75 13.30 -10.35
C ALA A 119 14.04 12.41 -9.30
N MET A 120 12.84 12.80 -8.88
CA MET A 120 12.03 12.02 -7.95
C MET A 120 11.62 10.66 -8.55
N SER A 121 11.23 10.65 -9.83
CA SER A 121 10.86 9.40 -10.52
C SER A 121 12.06 8.45 -10.64
N ALA A 122 13.24 8.97 -10.96
CA ALA A 122 14.46 8.18 -11.01
C ALA A 122 14.88 7.64 -9.64
N GLU A 123 14.71 8.43 -8.57
CA GLU A 123 14.96 7.98 -7.19
C GLU A 123 13.97 6.89 -6.77
N ASN A 124 12.68 7.07 -7.04
CA ASN A 124 11.66 6.06 -6.77
C ASN A 124 11.94 4.76 -7.52
N ASN A 125 12.33 4.82 -8.80
CA ASN A 125 12.65 3.62 -9.57
C ASN A 125 13.85 2.87 -8.96
N LYS A 126 14.90 3.59 -8.55
CA LYS A 126 16.04 2.99 -7.83
C LYS A 126 15.62 2.36 -6.50
N HIS A 127 14.68 2.97 -5.79
CA HIS A 127 14.15 2.44 -4.53
C HIS A 127 13.40 1.13 -4.76
N PHE A 128 12.55 1.05 -5.79
CA PHE A 128 11.86 -0.18 -6.17
C PHE A 128 12.84 -1.27 -6.59
N GLU A 129 13.82 -0.96 -7.45
CA GLU A 129 14.86 -1.93 -7.83
C GLU A 129 15.66 -2.46 -6.63
N ALA A 130 15.90 -1.62 -5.61
CA ALA A 130 16.57 -2.03 -4.38
C ALA A 130 15.67 -2.94 -3.53
N MET A 131 14.36 -2.68 -3.49
CA MET A 131 13.37 -3.53 -2.82
C MET A 131 13.26 -4.90 -3.48
N ASP A 132 13.19 -4.95 -4.81
CA ASP A 132 13.16 -6.19 -5.59
C ASP A 132 14.42 -7.02 -5.32
N ARG A 133 15.60 -6.40 -5.39
CA ARG A 133 16.86 -7.09 -5.04
C ARG A 133 16.87 -7.65 -3.63
N ARG A 134 16.33 -6.91 -2.66
CA ARG A 134 16.24 -7.39 -1.26
C ARG A 134 15.27 -8.57 -1.14
N PHE A 135 14.17 -8.54 -1.89
CA PHE A 135 13.18 -9.62 -1.91
C PHE A 135 13.74 -10.90 -2.56
N GLU A 136 14.45 -10.76 -3.68
CA GLU A 136 15.16 -11.86 -4.34
C GLU A 136 16.20 -12.49 -3.41
N ALA A 137 17.02 -11.65 -2.75
CA ALA A 137 18.04 -12.11 -1.81
C ALA A 137 17.42 -12.88 -0.63
N MET A 138 16.34 -12.36 -0.05
CA MET A 138 15.62 -13.03 1.03
C MET A 138 15.01 -14.36 0.59
N SER A 139 14.42 -14.41 -0.60
CA SER A 139 13.84 -15.62 -1.17
C SER A 139 14.92 -16.69 -1.42
N ALA A 140 16.07 -16.29 -1.97
CA ALA A 140 17.21 -17.17 -2.17
C ALA A 140 17.78 -17.70 -0.83
N GLU A 141 17.88 -16.85 0.19
CA GLU A 141 18.31 -17.26 1.54
C GLU A 141 17.34 -18.26 2.16
N ASN A 142 16.03 -18.00 2.08
CA ASN A 142 15.00 -18.89 2.58
C ASN A 142 15.04 -20.26 1.88
N ASN A 143 15.20 -20.27 0.56
CA ASN A 143 15.31 -21.51 -0.20
C ASN A 143 16.56 -22.31 0.22
N ARG A 144 17.72 -21.64 0.38
CA ARG A 144 18.95 -22.28 0.89
C ARG A 144 18.77 -22.85 2.29
N ARG A 145 18.10 -22.12 3.19
CA ARG A 145 17.80 -22.62 4.55
C ARG A 145 16.92 -23.86 4.51
N PHE A 146 15.90 -23.88 3.65
CA PHE A 146 15.01 -25.03 3.49
C PHE A 146 15.75 -26.25 2.92
N GLU A 147 16.59 -26.06 1.90
CA GLU A 147 17.43 -27.12 1.34
C GLU A 147 18.41 -27.68 2.38
N ALA A 148 19.08 -26.81 3.15
CA ALA A 148 20.00 -27.21 4.20
C ALA A 148 19.29 -28.03 5.29
N MET A 149 18.13 -27.57 5.76
CA MET A 149 17.32 -28.28 6.75
C MET A 149 16.84 -29.64 6.23
N SER A 150 16.40 -29.70 4.97
CA SER A 150 15.97 -30.95 4.32
C SER A 150 17.13 -31.94 4.23
N ALA A 151 18.32 -31.48 3.83
CA ALA A 151 19.52 -32.31 3.76
C ALA A 151 19.96 -32.82 5.15
N GLU A 152 19.88 -31.99 6.19
CA GLU A 152 20.16 -32.39 7.57
C GLU A 152 19.15 -33.43 8.08
N ASN A 153 17.85 -33.21 7.84
CA ASN A 153 16.81 -34.18 8.19
C ASN A 153 17.04 -35.52 7.48
N ASN A 154 17.34 -35.52 6.18
CA ASN A 154 17.65 -36.75 5.45
C ASN A 154 18.86 -37.48 6.03
N LYS A 155 19.93 -36.76 6.40
CA LYS A 155 21.09 -37.36 7.09
C LYS A 155 20.69 -37.97 8.43
N ARG A 156 19.85 -37.29 9.21
CA ARG A 156 19.36 -37.76 10.51
C ARG A 156 18.49 -39.01 10.37
N PHE A 157 17.59 -39.06 9.38
CA PHE A 157 16.80 -40.25 9.06
C PHE A 157 17.70 -41.42 8.64
N GLY A 158 18.63 -41.19 7.71
CA GLY A 158 19.58 -42.24 7.32
C GLY A 158 20.45 -42.76 8.47
N ALA A 159 20.80 -41.90 9.44
CA ALA A 159 21.47 -42.33 10.66
C ALA A 159 20.56 -43.16 11.59
N MET A 160 19.27 -42.82 11.66
CA MET A 160 18.27 -43.59 12.40
C MET A 160 18.05 -44.96 11.77
N ASP A 161 17.95 -45.04 10.45
CA ASP A 161 17.81 -46.31 9.70
C ASP A 161 19.00 -47.23 9.98
N LYS A 162 20.23 -46.71 9.89
CA LYS A 162 21.45 -47.47 10.24
C LYS A 162 21.44 -47.95 11.69
N ARG A 163 20.97 -47.12 12.63
CA ARG A 163 20.85 -47.51 14.04
C ARG A 163 19.81 -48.61 14.24
N PHE A 164 18.70 -48.56 13.51
CA PHE A 164 17.65 -49.56 13.52
C PHE A 164 18.13 -50.90 12.93
N GLU A 165 18.85 -50.86 11.81
CA GLU A 165 19.49 -52.04 11.22
C GLU A 165 20.50 -52.68 12.19
N ALA A 166 21.36 -51.87 12.80
CA ALA A 166 22.34 -52.35 13.79
C ALA A 166 21.66 -53.00 15.00
N MET A 167 20.61 -52.37 15.54
CA MET A 167 19.82 -52.93 16.65
C MET A 167 19.13 -54.23 16.25
N SER A 168 18.55 -54.29 15.05
CA SER A 168 17.89 -55.50 14.53
C SER A 168 18.89 -56.64 14.36
N ALA A 169 20.08 -56.36 13.82
CA ALA A 169 21.15 -57.34 13.70
C ALA A 169 21.66 -57.83 15.06
N GLU A 170 21.81 -56.94 16.04
CA GLU A 170 22.17 -57.30 17.41
C GLU A 170 21.11 -58.16 18.08
N ASN A 171 19.83 -57.79 17.96
CA ASN A 171 18.71 -58.58 18.46
C ASN A 171 18.68 -59.97 17.81
N ASN A 172 18.85 -60.06 16.49
CA ASN A 172 18.87 -61.34 15.79
C ASN A 172 20.04 -62.23 16.26
N LYS A 173 21.22 -61.64 16.48
CA LYS A 173 22.36 -62.35 17.11
C LYS A 173 22.03 -62.83 18.52
N ARG A 174 21.37 -61.99 19.33
CA ARG A 174 20.96 -62.32 20.71
C ARG A 174 19.93 -63.45 20.75
N PHE A 175 18.96 -63.43 19.84
CA PHE A 175 18.00 -64.53 19.68
C PHE A 175 18.68 -65.82 19.25
N GLY A 176 19.55 -65.79 18.23
CA GLY A 176 20.30 -66.98 17.83
C GLY A 176 21.22 -67.53 18.94
N ALA A 177 21.78 -66.67 19.80
CA ALA A 177 22.52 -67.10 20.98
C ALA A 177 21.61 -67.72 22.06
N MET A 178 20.39 -67.20 22.23
CA MET A 178 19.37 -67.78 23.11
C MET A 178 18.93 -69.16 22.61
N ASP A 179 18.68 -69.31 21.32
CA ASP A 179 18.33 -70.60 20.69
C ASP A 179 19.43 -71.64 20.94
N LYS A 180 20.69 -71.29 20.69
CA LYS A 180 21.84 -72.18 21.00
C LYS A 180 21.92 -72.55 22.49
N ARG A 181 21.63 -71.61 23.39
CA ARG A 181 21.62 -71.87 24.84
C ARG A 181 20.46 -72.81 25.22
N PHE A 182 19.31 -72.66 24.57
CA PHE A 182 18.15 -73.53 24.76
C PHE A 182 18.41 -74.94 24.23
N GLU A 183 19.02 -75.07 23.05
CA GLU A 183 19.47 -76.37 22.51
C GLU A 183 20.48 -77.05 23.44
N ALA A 184 21.49 -76.31 23.92
CA ALA A 184 22.48 -76.84 24.86
C ALA A 184 21.84 -77.31 26.17
N MET A 185 20.92 -76.52 26.74
CA MET A 185 20.17 -76.89 27.95
C MET A 185 19.28 -78.11 27.70
N SER A 186 18.62 -78.18 26.55
CA SER A 186 17.78 -79.33 26.17
C SER A 186 18.62 -80.60 26.02
N ALA A 187 19.79 -80.50 25.39
CA ALA A 187 20.73 -81.60 25.25
C ALA A 187 21.30 -82.06 26.60
N GLU A 188 21.63 -81.12 27.49
CA GLU A 188 22.07 -81.41 28.85
C GLU A 188 20.97 -82.09 29.67
N ASN A 189 19.74 -81.57 29.62
CA ASN A 189 18.58 -82.17 30.27
C ASN A 189 18.35 -83.59 29.73
N ASN A 190 18.40 -83.80 28.41
CA ASN A 190 18.22 -85.12 27.82
C ASN A 190 19.32 -86.11 28.27
N LYS A 191 20.57 -85.65 28.37
CA LYS A 191 21.67 -86.44 28.96
C LYS A 191 21.41 -86.76 30.43
N ARG A 192 20.91 -85.80 31.21
CA ARG A 192 20.60 -85.97 32.63
C ARG A 192 19.44 -86.95 32.85
N PHE A 193 18.40 -86.89 32.02
CA PHE A 193 17.31 -87.86 32.03
C PHE A 193 17.82 -89.26 31.66
N GLY A 194 18.59 -89.41 30.58
CA GLY A 194 19.17 -90.72 30.23
C GLY A 194 20.11 -91.27 31.32
N ALA A 195 20.83 -90.42 32.05
CA ALA A 195 21.63 -90.83 33.21
C ALA A 195 20.75 -91.23 34.41
N MET A 196 19.60 -90.58 34.60
CA MET A 196 18.61 -90.94 35.61
C MET A 196 17.96 -92.28 35.28
N ASP A 197 17.59 -92.52 34.02
CA ASP A 197 17.06 -93.80 33.54
C ASP A 197 18.06 -94.93 33.80
N LYS A 198 19.34 -94.74 33.44
CA LYS A 198 20.40 -95.72 33.76
C LYS A 198 20.56 -95.97 35.26
N ARG A 199 20.46 -94.93 36.10
CA ARG A 199 20.48 -95.09 37.57
C ARG A 199 19.27 -95.86 38.06
N PHE A 200 18.09 -95.62 37.49
CA PHE A 200 16.87 -96.32 37.84
C PHE A 200 16.93 -97.80 37.42
N GLU A 201 17.43 -98.10 36.22
CA GLU A 201 17.70 -99.46 35.78
C GLU A 201 18.70 -100.17 36.69
N ALA A 202 19.80 -99.51 37.06
CA ALA A 202 20.79 -100.07 37.98
C ALA A 202 20.20 -100.34 39.37
N MET A 203 19.38 -99.41 39.90
CA MET A 203 18.69 -99.59 41.17
C MET A 203 17.65 -100.71 41.11
N SER A 204 16.90 -100.81 40.01
CA SER A 204 15.94 -101.88 39.77
C SER A 204 16.65 -103.24 39.70
N ALA A 205 17.75 -103.32 38.96
CA ALA A 205 18.58 -104.53 38.87
C ALA A 205 19.21 -104.90 40.23
N GLU A 206 19.67 -103.93 41.02
CA GLU A 206 20.18 -104.16 42.37
C GLU A 206 19.07 -104.63 43.32
N SER A 207 17.89 -104.01 43.25
CA SER A 207 16.71 -104.41 44.03
C SER A 207 16.28 -105.84 43.68
N ASN A 208 16.24 -106.18 42.39
CA ASN A 208 15.91 -107.52 41.93
C ASN A 208 16.94 -108.55 42.40
N LYS A 209 18.25 -108.23 42.32
CA LYS A 209 19.32 -109.07 42.87
C LYS A 209 19.20 -109.25 44.39
N ARG A 210 18.90 -108.18 45.13
CA ARG A 210 18.67 -108.27 46.60
C ARG A 210 17.45 -109.12 46.91
N PHE A 211 16.38 -109.00 46.15
CA PHE A 211 15.17 -109.80 46.30
C PHE A 211 15.42 -111.29 46.00
N GLU A 212 16.16 -111.60 44.92
CA GLU A 212 16.60 -112.96 44.61
C GLU A 212 17.50 -113.54 45.71
N ALA A 213 18.47 -112.77 46.21
CA ALA A 213 19.33 -113.18 47.31
C ALA A 213 18.53 -113.43 48.61
N MET A 214 17.55 -112.57 48.91
CA MET A 214 16.64 -112.74 50.04
C MET A 214 15.75 -113.96 49.89
N ASN A 215 15.22 -114.23 48.69
CA ASN A 215 14.45 -115.45 48.42
C ASN A 215 15.31 -116.70 48.53
N ALA A 216 16.56 -116.67 48.03
CA ALA A 216 17.50 -117.76 48.19
C ALA A 216 17.87 -118.00 49.66
N GLU A 217 18.06 -116.94 50.45
CA GLU A 217 18.30 -117.03 51.89
C GLU A 217 17.07 -117.57 52.63
N ASN A 218 15.87 -117.08 52.32
CA ASN A 218 14.62 -117.56 52.89
C ASN A 218 14.39 -119.04 52.54
N ASN A 219 14.60 -119.46 51.29
CA ASN A 219 14.49 -120.87 50.90
C ASN A 219 15.48 -121.75 51.67
N ARG A 220 16.72 -121.31 51.86
CA ARG A 220 17.71 -122.02 52.70
C ARG A 220 17.29 -122.10 54.16
N ARG A 221 16.71 -121.01 54.71
CA ARG A 221 16.16 -121.00 56.07
C ARG A 221 14.97 -121.95 56.20
N PHE A 222 14.07 -121.99 55.21
CA PHE A 222 12.96 -122.93 55.15
C PHE A 222 13.43 -124.37 55.06
N GLU A 223 14.38 -124.71 54.17
CA GLU A 223 14.96 -126.06 54.10
C GLU A 223 15.63 -126.50 55.40
N ALA A 224 16.34 -125.59 56.09
CA ALA A 224 16.90 -125.86 57.40
C ALA A 224 15.81 -126.09 58.47
N LEU A 225 14.68 -125.40 58.37
CA LEU A 225 13.50 -125.61 59.22
C LEU A 225 12.86 -126.97 58.96
N THR A 226 12.65 -127.34 57.69
CA THR A 226 12.09 -128.63 57.28
C THR A 226 12.98 -129.78 57.75
N LYS A 227 14.31 -129.68 57.58
CA LYS A 227 15.26 -130.69 58.09
C LYS A 227 15.23 -130.82 59.62
N ARG A 228 14.94 -129.74 60.35
CA ARG A 228 14.74 -129.80 61.82
C ARG A 228 13.43 -130.49 62.18
N ILE A 229 12.35 -130.20 61.45
CA ILE A 229 11.04 -130.83 61.64
C ILE A 229 11.13 -132.34 61.36
N ASP A 230 11.76 -132.75 60.25
CA ASP A 230 11.95 -134.17 59.93
C ASP A 230 12.78 -134.89 61.00
N ARG A 231 13.87 -134.26 61.47
CA ARG A 231 14.72 -134.83 62.53
C ARG A 231 13.97 -134.99 63.86
N LEU A 232 13.08 -134.07 64.20
CA LEU A 232 12.21 -134.17 65.37
C LEU A 232 11.17 -135.28 65.20
N MET A 233 10.58 -135.41 64.01
CA MET A 233 9.57 -136.43 63.70
C MET A 233 10.16 -137.85 63.79
N TYR A 234 11.38 -138.07 63.30
CA TYR A 234 12.07 -139.37 63.44
C TYR A 234 12.37 -139.73 64.91
N TRP A 235 12.72 -138.75 65.75
CA TRP A 235 12.98 -138.98 67.18
C TRP A 235 11.72 -139.27 67.99
N SER A 236 10.59 -138.61 67.70
CA SER A 236 9.33 -138.86 68.44
C SER A 236 8.70 -140.23 68.11
N LEU A 237 8.87 -140.72 66.87
CA LEU A 237 8.32 -142.02 66.48
C LEU A 237 9.07 -143.19 67.15
N GLY A 238 10.40 -143.07 67.31
CA GLY A 238 11.23 -144.09 67.95
C GLY A 238 10.97 -144.26 69.46
N ILE A 239 10.64 -143.17 70.17
CA ILE A 239 10.33 -143.23 71.61
C ILE A 239 8.98 -143.93 71.84
N THR A 240 7.97 -143.66 71.01
CA THR A 240 6.61 -144.17 71.22
C THR A 240 6.50 -145.70 71.08
N VAL A 241 7.27 -146.30 70.16
CA VAL A 241 7.23 -147.76 69.94
C VAL A 241 7.98 -148.52 71.03
N GLY A 242 9.07 -147.97 71.57
CA GLY A 242 9.86 -148.61 72.63
C GLY A 242 9.11 -148.80 73.95
N THR A 243 8.25 -147.84 74.31
CA THR A 243 7.46 -147.92 75.56
C THR A 243 6.33 -148.95 75.48
N GLY A 244 5.75 -149.19 74.30
CA GLY A 244 4.69 -150.18 74.12
C GLY A 244 5.16 -151.63 74.30
N SER A 245 6.38 -151.94 73.86
CA SER A 245 6.92 -153.31 73.93
C SER A 245 7.26 -153.76 75.36
N LEU A 246 7.63 -152.83 76.25
CA LEU A 246 7.95 -153.13 77.65
C LEU A 246 6.71 -153.44 78.50
N VAL A 247 5.58 -152.80 78.20
CA VAL A 247 4.32 -153.01 78.95
C VAL A 247 3.72 -154.39 78.65
N VAL A 248 3.82 -154.87 77.40
CA VAL A 248 3.32 -156.20 77.02
C VAL A 248 4.17 -157.32 77.60
N ALA A 249 5.49 -157.14 77.71
CA ALA A 249 6.39 -158.13 78.29
C ALA A 249 6.22 -158.26 79.82
N ALA A 250 5.95 -157.16 80.52
CA ALA A 250 5.77 -157.17 81.98
C ALA A 250 4.44 -157.81 82.42
N LEU A 251 3.40 -157.78 81.58
CA LEU A 251 2.05 -158.21 81.97
C LEU A 251 1.77 -159.71 81.84
N LYS A 252 2.63 -160.51 81.19
CA LYS A 252 2.39 -161.96 81.04
C LYS A 252 3.25 -162.88 81.91
N VAL A 253 4.14 -162.31 82.73
CA VAL A 253 4.92 -163.07 83.73
C VAL A 253 4.16 -163.15 85.08
N LEU A 254 2.98 -162.52 85.20
CA LEU A 254 2.27 -162.36 86.47
C LEU A 254 0.84 -162.95 86.52
N LEU A 255 0.39 -163.73 85.52
CA LEU A 255 -0.83 -164.57 85.54
C LEU A 255 -0.68 -165.72 84.54
#